data_AF-A0A6G7PW27-F1
#
_entry.id   AF-A0A6G7PW27-F1
#
_cell.length_a   1.000
_cell.length_b   1.000
_cell.length_c   1.000
_cell.angle_alpha   90.00
_cell.angle_beta   90.00
_cell.angle_gamma   90.00
#
_symmetry.space_group_name_H-M   'P 1'
#
loop_
_entity.id
_entity.type
_entity.pdbx_description
1 polymer ?
#
loop_
_entity_poly.entity_id
_entity_poly.type
_entity_poly.pdbx_seq_one_letter_code
_entity_poly.pdbx_strand_id
1 'polypeptide(L)'
;MGRIRIGKTIVGIIGLSEAIAEVSRIPGLSREEVADRLLEIVSQKNYIPDRAREAYRRALLREYLKVQGEDVLDLEESSEPGPLSLKVLGPGCSSCESLYRLCLDVVAEMGLTADVEHITDIKEIARYGMVPTPGLVINDRLKCAGRLPARYEIEQWLREAGESGS
;
A
#
# COMPACT_ATOMS: atom_id res chain seq x y z
N MET A 1 -28.75 2.97 0.74
CA MET A 1 -27.58 3.66 1.32
C MET A 1 -26.37 2.82 1.02
N GLY A 2 -25.40 3.35 0.28
CA GLY A 2 -24.19 2.62 -0.08
C GLY A 2 -23.14 2.72 1.03
N ARG A 3 -22.14 1.85 0.99
CA ARG A 3 -21.02 1.88 1.93
C ARG A 3 -19.73 1.83 1.14
N ILE A 4 -18.81 2.73 1.42
CA ILE A 4 -17.47 2.69 0.86
C ILE A 4 -16.45 2.45 1.97
N ARG A 5 -15.36 1.78 1.62
CA ARG A 5 -14.25 1.53 2.53
C ARG A 5 -13.14 2.53 2.27
N ILE A 6 -12.75 3.27 3.30
CA ILE A 6 -11.71 4.29 3.27
C ILE A 6 -10.66 3.90 4.32
N GLY A 7 -9.55 3.30 3.86
CA GLY A 7 -8.58 2.66 4.74
C GLY A 7 -9.23 1.56 5.60
N LYS A 8 -9.12 1.70 6.93
CA LYS A 8 -9.71 0.76 7.91
C LYS A 8 -11.17 1.08 8.27
N THR A 9 -11.71 2.20 7.79
CA THR A 9 -13.04 2.70 8.18
C THR A 9 -14.07 2.43 7.08
N ILE A 10 -15.27 2.02 7.47
CA ILE A 10 -16.42 1.90 6.57
C ILE A 10 -17.28 3.14 6.75
N VAL A 11 -17.49 3.88 5.66
CA VAL A 11 -18.29 5.10 5.64
C VAL A 11 -19.59 4.84 4.88
N GLY A 12 -20.72 5.22 5.49
CA GLY A 12 -22.01 5.21 4.83
C GLY A 12 -22.14 6.41 3.90
N ILE A 13 -22.49 6.16 2.64
CA ILE A 13 -22.67 7.19 1.62
C ILE A 13 -24.13 7.21 1.17
N ILE A 14 -24.76 8.35 1.36
CA ILE A 14 -26.12 8.62 0.91
C ILE A 14 -26.06 8.89 -0.60
N GLY A 15 -26.89 8.18 -1.38
CA GLY A 15 -26.97 8.36 -2.83
C GLY A 15 -25.87 7.69 -3.66
N LEU A 16 -25.04 6.83 -3.06
CA LEU A 16 -23.92 6.18 -3.77
C LEU A 16 -24.35 5.43 -5.04
N SER A 17 -25.40 4.61 -4.94
CA SER A 17 -25.89 3.81 -6.08
C SER A 17 -26.43 4.70 -7.20
N GLU A 18 -27.08 5.82 -6.87
CA GLU A 18 -27.56 6.81 -7.83
C GLU A 18 -26.38 7.50 -8.52
N ALA A 19 -25.36 7.90 -7.76
CA ALA A 19 -24.14 8.52 -8.29
C ALA A 19 -23.41 7.58 -9.28
N ILE A 20 -23.26 6.30 -8.92
CA ILE A 20 -22.65 5.29 -9.80
C ILE A 20 -23.46 5.12 -11.09
N ALA A 21 -24.78 5.00 -10.98
CA ALA A 21 -25.66 4.86 -12.15
C ALA A 21 -25.62 6.10 -13.06
N GLU A 22 -25.50 7.30 -12.50
CA GLU A 22 -25.39 8.54 -13.25
C GLU A 22 -24.08 8.63 -14.02
N VAL A 23 -22.95 8.36 -13.35
CA VAL A 23 -21.63 8.38 -14.01
C VAL A 23 -21.49 7.27 -15.05
N SER A 24 -22.10 6.09 -14.81
CA SER A 24 -22.10 4.98 -15.78
C SER A 24 -22.83 5.29 -17.07
N ARG A 25 -23.70 6.30 -17.10
CA ARG A 25 -24.40 6.74 -18.31
C ARG A 25 -23.55 7.64 -19.20
N ILE A 26 -22.38 8.08 -18.74
CA ILE A 26 -21.48 8.96 -19.48
C ILE A 26 -20.39 8.10 -20.13
N PRO A 27 -20.48 7.82 -21.45
CA PRO A 27 -19.46 7.02 -22.12
C PRO A 27 -18.16 7.81 -22.30
N GLY A 28 -17.03 7.10 -22.25
CA GLY A 28 -15.72 7.65 -22.62
C GLY A 28 -14.99 8.42 -21.51
N LEU A 29 -15.49 8.41 -20.27
CA LEU A 29 -14.77 9.00 -19.14
C LEU A 29 -13.56 8.14 -18.77
N SER A 30 -12.43 8.82 -18.50
CA SER A 30 -11.28 8.19 -17.86
C SER A 30 -11.58 7.83 -16.40
N ARG A 31 -10.77 6.94 -15.83
CA ARG A 31 -10.89 6.53 -14.41
C ARG A 31 -10.80 7.72 -13.45
N GLU A 32 -9.94 8.69 -13.76
CA GLU A 32 -9.79 9.91 -12.96
C GLU A 32 -11.05 10.77 -13.03
N GLU A 33 -11.59 11.00 -14.24
CA GLU A 33 -12.82 11.77 -14.42
C GLU A 33 -14.03 11.11 -13.76
N VAL A 34 -14.13 9.77 -13.82
CA VAL A 34 -15.15 9.02 -13.07
C VAL A 34 -15.03 9.29 -11.57
N ALA A 35 -13.82 9.24 -11.02
CA ALA A 35 -13.60 9.48 -9.59
C ALA A 35 -13.99 10.90 -9.16
N ASP A 36 -13.62 11.91 -9.96
CA ASP A 36 -13.99 13.31 -9.70
C ASP A 36 -15.50 13.53 -9.78
N ARG A 37 -16.16 12.98 -10.79
CA ARG A 37 -17.63 13.08 -10.93
C ARG A 37 -18.36 12.42 -9.78
N LEU A 38 -17.95 11.21 -9.37
CA LEU A 38 -18.54 10.54 -8.22
C LEU A 38 -18.35 11.35 -6.94
N LEU A 39 -17.14 11.90 -6.73
CA LEU A 39 -16.86 12.74 -5.57
C LEU A 39 -17.76 13.98 -5.56
N GLU A 40 -17.88 14.67 -6.69
CA GLU A 40 -18.72 15.85 -6.86
C GLU A 40 -20.17 15.54 -6.46
N ILE A 41 -20.77 14.51 -7.05
CA ILE A 41 -22.17 14.12 -6.79
C ILE A 41 -22.37 13.73 -5.32
N VAL A 42 -21.47 12.90 -4.77
CA VAL A 42 -21.59 12.40 -3.39
C VAL A 42 -21.38 13.53 -2.37
N SER A 43 -20.48 14.47 -2.64
CA SER A 43 -20.17 15.59 -1.73
C SER A 43 -21.36 16.55 -1.54
N GLN A 44 -22.30 16.60 -2.48
CA GLN A 44 -23.51 17.43 -2.34
C GLN A 44 -24.41 16.95 -1.19
N LYS A 45 -24.36 15.65 -0.85
CA LYS A 45 -25.24 15.03 0.14
C LYS A 45 -24.49 14.48 1.36
N ASN A 46 -23.16 14.52 1.37
CA ASN A 46 -22.33 13.90 2.41
C ASN A 46 -21.16 14.83 2.78
N TYR A 47 -20.81 14.89 4.07
CA TYR A 47 -19.63 15.64 4.50
C TYR A 47 -18.35 14.88 4.14
N ILE A 48 -17.53 15.48 3.27
CA ILE A 48 -16.22 14.96 2.89
C ILE A 48 -15.17 16.02 3.26
N PRO A 49 -14.31 15.75 4.25
CA PRO A 49 -13.27 16.70 4.61
C PRO A 49 -12.21 16.80 3.50
N ASP A 50 -11.66 17.99 3.27
CA ASP A 50 -10.70 18.27 2.19
C ASP A 50 -9.52 17.27 2.17
N ARG A 51 -8.92 17.05 3.35
CA ARG A 51 -7.82 16.09 3.55
C ARG A 51 -8.15 14.65 3.15
N ALA A 52 -9.43 14.29 3.10
CA ALA A 52 -9.86 12.93 2.75
C ALA A 52 -10.39 12.83 1.32
N ARG A 53 -10.49 13.94 0.56
CA ARG A 53 -11.08 13.94 -0.80
C ARG A 53 -10.43 12.90 -1.71
N GLU A 54 -9.10 12.81 -1.71
CA GLU A 54 -8.36 11.81 -2.47
C GLU A 54 -8.73 10.36 -2.08
N ALA A 55 -8.87 10.11 -0.78
CA ALA A 55 -9.24 8.80 -0.26
C ALA A 55 -10.68 8.43 -0.67
N TYR A 56 -11.59 9.41 -0.68
CA TYR A 56 -12.96 9.23 -1.19
C TYR A 56 -12.97 9.02 -2.71
N ARG A 57 -12.21 9.78 -3.51
CA ARG A 57 -12.10 9.61 -4.98
C ARG A 57 -11.75 8.16 -5.32
N ARG A 58 -10.69 7.63 -4.71
CA ARG A 58 -10.23 6.25 -4.90
C ARG A 58 -11.29 5.23 -4.46
N ALA A 59 -11.90 5.43 -3.29
CA ALA A 59 -12.92 4.52 -2.77
C ALA A 59 -14.19 4.48 -3.64
N LEU A 60 -14.63 5.63 -4.16
CA LEU A 60 -15.79 5.75 -5.05
C LEU A 60 -15.52 5.11 -6.40
N LEU A 61 -14.35 5.35 -6.99
CA LEU A 61 -13.93 4.70 -8.23
C LEU A 61 -13.93 3.17 -8.08
N ARG A 62 -13.37 2.65 -6.98
CA ARG A 62 -13.37 1.21 -6.71
C ARG A 62 -14.79 0.64 -6.70
N GLU A 63 -15.73 1.32 -6.05
CA GLU A 63 -17.13 0.87 -6.01
C GLU A 63 -17.78 0.90 -7.39
N TYR A 64 -17.49 1.93 -8.18
CA TYR A 64 -17.94 2.02 -9.57
C TYR A 64 -17.44 0.86 -10.42
N LEU A 65 -16.13 0.56 -10.37
CA LEU A 65 -15.51 -0.53 -11.14
C LEU A 65 -16.09 -1.90 -10.76
N LYS A 66 -16.33 -2.13 -9.46
CA LYS A 66 -17.01 -3.34 -8.96
C LYS A 66 -18.39 -3.52 -9.57
N VAL A 67 -19.17 -2.44 -9.66
CA VAL A 67 -20.52 -2.47 -10.24
C VAL A 67 -20.48 -2.77 -11.74
N GLN A 68 -19.42 -2.35 -12.45
CA GLN A 68 -19.21 -2.70 -13.86
C GLN A 68 -18.76 -4.15 -14.09
N GLY A 69 -18.57 -4.93 -13.02
CA GLY A 69 -18.09 -6.30 -13.11
C GLY A 69 -16.60 -6.42 -13.46
N GLU A 70 -15.83 -5.32 -13.35
CA GLU A 70 -14.38 -5.43 -13.32
C GLU A 70 -13.98 -6.08 -12.00
N ASP A 71 -13.39 -7.26 -12.10
CA ASP A 71 -12.87 -8.00 -10.96
C ASP A 71 -11.67 -7.23 -10.37
N VAL A 72 -11.90 -6.60 -9.23
CA VAL A 72 -10.90 -5.83 -8.48
C VAL A 72 -10.18 -6.71 -7.45
N LEU A 73 -9.86 -7.96 -7.80
CA LEU A 73 -9.09 -8.89 -6.97
C LEU A 73 -7.68 -8.39 -6.58
N ASP A 74 -7.24 -7.23 -7.05
CA ASP A 74 -5.87 -6.72 -6.81
C ASP A 74 -5.79 -5.24 -6.38
N LEU A 75 -6.86 -4.63 -5.84
CA LEU A 75 -6.83 -3.22 -5.41
C LEU A 75 -6.81 -3.01 -3.89
N GLU A 76 -6.59 -4.07 -3.08
CA GLU A 76 -6.45 -3.96 -1.62
C GLU A 76 -5.04 -3.58 -1.13
N GLU A 77 -4.01 -3.52 -1.99
CA GLU A 77 -2.62 -3.26 -1.55
C GLU A 77 -2.00 -1.90 -1.92
N SER A 78 -2.76 -0.94 -2.45
CA SER A 78 -2.17 0.37 -2.80
C SER A 78 -2.93 1.54 -2.17
N SER A 79 -3.05 1.48 -0.85
CA SER A 79 -3.33 2.67 -0.04
C SER A 79 -2.03 3.49 0.04
N GLU A 80 -1.96 4.55 -0.77
CA GLU A 80 -0.85 5.54 -0.76
C GLU A 80 0.44 4.92 -1.38
N PRO A 81 1.46 5.68 -1.85
CA PRO A 81 2.79 5.10 -1.92
C PRO A 81 3.08 4.59 -0.50
N GLY A 82 2.93 3.28 -0.31
CA GLY A 82 3.05 2.69 1.00
C GLY A 82 4.40 3.06 1.59
N PRO A 83 4.51 3.15 2.92
CA PRO A 83 5.82 3.23 3.53
C PRO A 83 6.70 2.10 2.97
N LEU A 84 7.99 2.38 2.74
CA LEU A 84 8.95 1.39 2.27
C LEU A 84 8.76 0.08 3.07
N SER A 85 8.44 -1.04 2.41
CA SER A 85 8.27 -2.30 3.14
C SER A 85 9.62 -2.99 3.28
N LEU A 86 10.12 -3.14 4.50
CA LEU A 86 11.32 -3.91 4.81
C LEU A 86 10.91 -5.19 5.53
N LYS A 87 11.26 -6.35 4.97
CA LYS A 87 11.04 -7.64 5.61
C LYS A 87 12.38 -8.30 5.89
N VAL A 88 12.64 -8.61 7.16
CA VAL A 88 13.83 -9.34 7.59
C VAL A 88 13.47 -10.81 7.69
N LEU A 89 14.11 -11.65 6.88
CA LEU A 89 13.91 -13.09 6.83
C LEU A 89 14.90 -13.76 7.78
N GLY A 90 14.42 -14.38 8.85
CA GLY A 90 15.31 -15.12 9.75
C GLY A 90 14.58 -15.76 10.93
N PRO A 91 14.97 -16.97 11.37
CA PRO A 91 14.30 -17.69 12.46
C PRO A 91 14.54 -17.10 13.86
N GLY A 92 14.99 -15.83 13.98
CA GLY A 92 15.26 -15.18 15.27
C GLY A 92 16.67 -15.36 15.84
N CYS A 93 17.67 -15.60 14.99
CA CYS A 93 19.08 -15.65 15.38
C CYS A 93 19.64 -14.28 15.80
N SER A 94 20.75 -14.21 16.57
CA SER A 94 21.35 -12.92 16.99
C SER A 94 21.73 -12.01 15.82
N SER A 95 22.15 -12.57 14.69
CA SER A 95 22.43 -11.82 13.46
C SER A 95 21.15 -11.29 12.79
N CYS A 96 20.05 -12.03 12.89
CA CYS A 96 18.73 -11.67 12.38
C CYS A 96 18.16 -10.46 13.15
N GLU A 97 18.28 -10.48 14.48
CA GLU A 97 17.87 -9.35 15.32
C GLU A 97 18.75 -8.11 15.09
N SER A 98 20.05 -8.30 14.92
CA SER A 98 20.99 -7.20 14.61
C SER A 98 20.62 -6.51 13.30
N LEU A 99 20.26 -7.29 12.28
CA LEU A 99 19.80 -6.74 10.99
C LEU A 99 18.49 -5.98 11.12
N TYR A 100 17.51 -6.53 11.85
CA TYR A 100 16.24 -5.86 12.11
C TYR A 100 16.41 -4.51 12.83
N ARG A 101 17.23 -4.47 13.88
CA ARG A 101 17.56 -3.21 14.58
C ARG A 101 18.25 -2.22 13.65
N LEU A 102 19.22 -2.67 12.86
CA LEU A 102 19.93 -1.82 11.91
C LEU A 102 18.97 -1.20 10.88
N CYS A 103 18.00 -1.97 10.38
CA CYS A 103 16.97 -1.45 9.48
C CYS A 103 16.11 -0.37 10.14
N LEU A 104 15.67 -0.58 11.39
CA LEU A 104 14.90 0.42 12.14
C LEU A 104 15.68 1.71 12.37
N ASP A 105 16.95 1.61 12.79
CA ASP A 105 17.83 2.76 12.98
C ASP A 105 18.00 3.57 11.68
N VAL A 106 18.30 2.88 10.57
CA VAL A 106 18.50 3.56 9.28
C VAL A 106 17.23 4.26 8.80
N VAL A 107 16.07 3.59 8.89
CA VAL A 107 14.78 4.20 8.52
C VAL A 107 14.49 5.44 9.37
N ALA A 108 14.73 5.35 10.68
CA ALA A 108 14.52 6.46 11.61
C ALA A 108 15.46 7.64 11.34
N GLU A 109 16.75 7.37 11.08
CA GLU A 109 17.74 8.40 10.75
C GLU A 109 17.45 9.09 9.42
N MET A 110 16.99 8.34 8.41
CA MET A 110 16.61 8.90 7.11
C MET A 110 15.26 9.64 7.15
N GLY A 111 14.51 9.55 8.26
CA GLY A 111 13.17 10.13 8.38
C GLY A 111 12.16 9.52 7.40
N LEU A 112 12.41 8.29 6.94
CA LEU A 112 11.54 7.60 5.99
C LEU A 112 10.38 6.95 6.73
N THR A 113 9.20 6.97 6.12
CA THR A 113 8.11 6.13 6.60
C THR A 113 8.32 4.75 5.99
N ALA A 114 8.69 3.76 6.80
CA ALA A 114 8.93 2.39 6.36
C ALA A 114 8.27 1.41 7.34
N ASP A 115 7.66 0.34 6.82
CA ASP A 115 7.12 -0.75 7.61
C ASP A 115 8.19 -1.85 7.71
N VAL A 116 8.70 -2.09 8.92
CA VAL A 116 9.77 -3.07 9.15
C VAL A 116 9.18 -4.28 9.86
N GLU A 117 9.16 -5.42 9.18
CA GLU A 117 8.63 -6.68 9.68
C GLU A 117 9.73 -7.74 9.83
N HIS A 118 9.68 -8.52 10.91
CA HIS A 118 10.58 -9.65 11.12
C HIS A 118 9.84 -10.97 10.85
N ILE A 119 10.12 -11.56 9.70
CA ILE A 119 9.56 -12.84 9.28
C ILE A 119 10.39 -13.97 9.88
N THR A 120 9.85 -14.54 10.95
CA THR A 120 10.42 -15.70 11.65
C THR A 120 9.81 -17.03 11.20
N ASP A 121 8.68 -16.99 10.49
CA ASP A 121 7.98 -18.18 10.02
C ASP A 121 8.70 -18.80 8.82
N ILE A 122 9.11 -20.06 8.97
CA ILE A 122 9.88 -20.82 7.97
C ILE A 122 9.08 -20.98 6.67
N LYS A 123 7.75 -21.09 6.74
CA LYS A 123 6.91 -21.24 5.54
C LYS A 123 6.90 -19.95 4.74
N GLU A 124 6.78 -18.80 5.40
CA GLU A 124 6.84 -17.50 4.73
C GLU A 124 8.22 -17.25 4.12
N ILE A 125 9.31 -17.59 4.81
CA ILE A 125 10.68 -17.51 4.26
C ILE A 125 10.81 -18.38 2.99
N ALA A 126 10.25 -19.58 2.97
CA ALA A 126 10.30 -20.47 1.82
C ALA A 126 9.59 -19.91 0.57
N ARG A 127 8.60 -19.00 0.74
CA ARG A 127 7.90 -18.33 -0.37
C ARG A 127 8.80 -17.38 -1.15
N TYR A 128 9.83 -16.83 -0.51
CA TYR A 128 10.83 -15.97 -1.16
C TYR A 128 11.91 -16.76 -1.92
N GLY A 129 11.72 -18.09 -2.07
CA GLY A 129 12.74 -19.02 -2.53
C GLY A 129 13.67 -19.36 -1.37
N MET A 130 13.93 -20.64 -1.11
CA MET A 130 14.77 -21.10 0.01
C MET A 130 16.17 -20.47 -0.03
N VAL A 131 16.32 -19.29 0.57
CA VAL A 131 17.55 -18.50 0.58
C VAL A 131 18.22 -18.57 1.95
N PRO A 132 19.55 -18.49 2.02
CA PRO A 132 20.25 -18.47 3.30
C PRO A 132 19.80 -17.26 4.14
N THR A 133 19.50 -17.49 5.41
CA THR A 133 19.16 -16.44 6.39
C THR A 133 20.41 -15.99 7.15
N PRO A 134 20.54 -14.72 7.54
CA PRO A 134 19.53 -13.66 7.48
C PRO A 134 19.35 -13.10 6.06
N GLY A 135 18.11 -12.77 5.70
CA GLY A 135 17.76 -12.12 4.44
C GLY A 135 17.07 -10.77 4.66
N LEU A 136 17.26 -9.84 3.72
CA LEU A 136 16.57 -8.55 3.70
C LEU A 136 15.82 -8.38 2.39
N VAL A 137 14.53 -8.11 2.49
CA VAL A 137 13.62 -7.82 1.39
C VAL A 137 13.16 -6.38 1.53
N ILE A 138 13.18 -5.61 0.45
CA ILE A 138 12.68 -4.23 0.40
C ILE A 138 11.69 -4.12 -0.75
N ASN A 139 10.45 -3.69 -0.49
CA ASN A 139 9.34 -3.64 -1.45
C ASN A 139 9.20 -4.97 -2.22
N ASP A 140 9.13 -6.07 -1.48
CA ASP A 140 9.03 -7.44 -2.01
C ASP A 140 10.17 -7.89 -2.94
N ARG A 141 11.29 -7.13 -2.97
CA ARG A 141 12.53 -7.51 -3.67
C ARG A 141 13.61 -7.91 -2.68
N LEU A 142 14.09 -9.14 -2.82
CA LEU A 142 15.23 -9.63 -2.06
C LEU A 142 16.50 -8.84 -2.43
N LYS A 143 17.08 -8.14 -1.45
CA LYS A 143 18.31 -7.35 -1.60
C LYS A 143 19.53 -8.08 -1.07
N CYS A 144 19.36 -8.83 0.01
CA CYS A 144 20.43 -9.56 0.67
C CYS A 144 19.95 -10.93 1.15
N ALA A 145 20.82 -11.93 1.06
CA ALA A 145 20.61 -13.25 1.63
C ALA A 145 21.93 -13.82 2.17
N GLY A 146 21.89 -14.42 3.36
CA GLY A 146 22.99 -15.17 3.96
C GLY A 146 24.12 -14.33 4.54
N ARG A 147 23.97 -13.00 4.61
CA ARG A 147 24.96 -12.10 5.21
C ARG A 147 24.30 -10.90 5.88
N LEU A 148 25.03 -10.28 6.79
CA LEU A 148 24.66 -9.01 7.39
C LEU A 148 25.21 -7.87 6.50
N PRO A 149 24.37 -7.09 5.79
CA PRO A 149 24.82 -5.93 5.03
C PRO A 149 25.33 -4.83 5.97
N ALA A 150 26.20 -3.97 5.42
CA ALA A 150 26.63 -2.77 6.13
C ALA A 150 25.53 -1.70 6.10
N ARG A 151 25.59 -0.77 7.06
CA ARG A 151 24.64 0.36 7.18
C ARG A 151 24.46 1.12 5.86
N TYR A 152 25.56 1.46 5.20
CA TYR A 152 25.56 2.21 3.94
C TYR A 152 24.83 1.48 2.79
N GLU A 153 24.86 0.15 2.76
CA GLU A 153 24.18 -0.64 1.73
C GLU A 153 22.66 -0.53 1.90
N ILE A 154 22.18 -0.58 3.16
CA ILE A 154 20.76 -0.44 3.49
C ILE A 154 20.27 0.97 3.14
N GLU A 155 21.03 2.00 3.50
CA GLU A 155 20.73 3.39 3.14
C GLU A 155 20.60 3.55 1.62
N GLN A 156 21.52 2.95 0.85
CA GLN A 156 21.49 3.01 -0.60
C GLN A 156 20.24 2.33 -1.15
N TRP A 157 19.91 1.12 -0.69
CA TRP A 157 18.73 0.40 -1.17
C TRP A 157 17.43 1.10 -0.81
N LEU A 158 17.36 1.76 0.35
CA LEU A 158 16.19 2.55 0.75
C LEU A 158 16.06 3.81 -0.09
N ARG A 159 17.16 4.46 -0.43
CA ARG A 159 17.17 5.61 -1.34
C ARG A 159 16.70 5.20 -2.74
N GLU A 160 17.28 4.14 -3.31
CA GLU A 160 16.87 3.60 -4.62
C GLU A 160 15.39 3.20 -4.62
N ALA A 161 14.91 2.59 -3.53
CA ALA A 161 13.52 2.18 -3.39
C ALA A 161 12.55 3.37 -3.20
N GLY A 162 13.00 4.47 -2.60
CA GLY A 162 12.24 5.72 -2.47
C GLY A 162 12.21 6.55 -3.76
N GLU A 163 13.27 6.50 -4.57
CA GLU A 163 13.38 7.25 -5.84
C GLU A 163 12.70 6.55 -7.03
N SER A 164 12.55 5.23 -7.00
CA SER A 164 11.93 4.46 -8.10
C SER A 164 10.40 4.62 -8.23
N GLY A 165 9.79 5.49 -7.41
CA GLY A 165 8.36 5.79 -7.39
C GLY A 165 7.98 7.18 -7.91
N SER A 166 8.90 7.90 -8.58
CA SER A 166 8.62 9.18 -9.27
C SER A 166 8.52 9.03 -10.78
#